data_AF-A0A962RN48-F1
#
_entry.id   AF-A0A962RN48-F1
#
_cell.length_a   1.000
_cell.length_b   1.000
_cell.length_c   1.000
_cell.angle_alpha   90.00
_cell.angle_beta   90.00
_cell.angle_gamma   90.00
#
_symmetry.space_group_name_H-M   'P 1'
#
loop_
_entity.id
_entity.type
_entity.pdbx_description
1 polymer ?
#
loop_
_entity_poly.entity_id
_entity_poly.type
_entity_poly.pdbx_seq_one_letter_code
_entity_poly.pdbx_strand_id
1 'polypeptide(L)'
;MARFRLDTQWRCLLLCSILIMPVTTFAQRPSLTGINSRVLTLEEQDRSEGTQLVIESAVIAGTAIEIRGVNFDTGGEPEVLLGGLPVSVTSFGPYDVQVSLDAPLVAGSYALTVQTGPSRSQFDAFTITMGSTGPQGEPGPMGPRGFQGPAGIAGLRVLRTSTTVGP
;
A
#
# COMPACT_ATOMS: atom_id res chain seq x y z
N MET A 1 -16.20 -98.20 5.80
CA MET A 1 -15.84 -97.00 6.59
C MET A 1 -16.15 -95.78 5.74
N ALA A 2 -17.10 -94.95 6.17
CA ALA A 2 -17.60 -93.78 5.45
C ALA A 2 -17.53 -92.57 6.38
N ARG A 3 -17.05 -91.41 5.90
CA ARG A 3 -17.42 -90.06 6.36
C ARG A 3 -17.04 -88.99 5.33
N PHE A 4 -18.04 -88.38 4.70
CA PHE A 4 -18.04 -86.99 4.24
C PHE A 4 -19.51 -86.52 4.32
N ARG A 5 -19.82 -85.53 5.17
CA ARG A 5 -21.15 -84.90 5.22
C ARG A 5 -21.02 -83.44 4.77
N LEU A 6 -21.78 -83.10 3.73
CA LEU A 6 -22.31 -81.77 3.48
C LEU A 6 -23.59 -81.60 4.33
N ASP A 7 -23.85 -80.40 4.83
CA ASP A 7 -25.19 -79.79 4.90
C ASP A 7 -25.02 -78.27 5.16
N THR A 8 -25.42 -77.36 4.26
CA THR A 8 -26.79 -76.87 3.98
C THR A 8 -27.39 -76.07 5.16
N GLN A 9 -27.90 -74.86 4.85
CA GLN A 9 -28.91 -74.06 5.57
C GLN A 9 -28.41 -72.77 6.25
N TRP A 10 -28.87 -71.62 5.70
CA TRP A 10 -29.35 -70.39 6.39
C TRP A 10 -29.09 -69.09 5.62
N ARG A 11 -29.63 -69.03 4.39
CA ARG A 11 -30.31 -67.82 3.91
C ARG A 11 -31.74 -67.90 4.43
N CYS A 12 -32.10 -67.07 5.41
CA CYS A 12 -33.46 -66.65 5.81
C CYS A 12 -33.42 -66.20 7.27
N LEU A 13 -33.39 -64.89 7.51
CA LEU A 13 -34.06 -64.20 8.63
C LEU A 13 -33.75 -62.70 8.51
N LEU A 14 -34.28 -62.14 7.41
CA LEU A 14 -34.76 -60.77 7.37
C LEU A 14 -35.84 -60.64 8.46
N LEU A 15 -35.92 -59.47 9.11
CA LEU A 15 -36.98 -59.01 10.04
C LEU A 15 -36.85 -59.43 11.51
N CYS A 16 -36.04 -58.71 12.28
CA CYS A 16 -36.32 -58.49 13.69
C CYS A 16 -35.74 -57.16 14.18
N SER A 17 -36.59 -56.40 14.88
CA SER A 17 -36.30 -55.31 15.81
C SER A 17 -36.07 -53.89 15.27
N ILE A 18 -37.20 -53.19 15.22
CA ILE A 18 -37.38 -51.75 15.41
C ILE A 18 -36.90 -51.35 16.83
N LEU A 19 -36.45 -50.09 16.97
CA LEU A 19 -36.13 -49.30 18.19
C LEU A 19 -34.72 -49.46 18.79
N ILE A 20 -33.89 -48.41 18.64
CA ILE A 20 -33.33 -47.53 19.70
C ILE A 20 -32.35 -46.55 19.02
N MET A 21 -32.72 -45.26 18.95
CA MET A 21 -31.78 -44.15 18.70
C MET A 21 -30.79 -44.06 19.87
N PRO A 22 -29.54 -43.61 19.64
CA PRO A 22 -29.30 -42.24 20.05
C PRO A 22 -28.59 -41.44 18.97
N VAL A 23 -29.14 -40.25 18.73
CA VAL A 23 -28.39 -39.13 18.17
C VAL A 23 -27.15 -38.95 19.04
N THR A 24 -25.99 -39.36 18.54
CA THR A 24 -24.71 -38.99 19.14
C THR A 24 -24.45 -37.54 18.76
N THR A 25 -25.08 -36.63 19.51
CA THR A 25 -24.55 -35.27 19.63
C THR A 25 -23.17 -35.41 20.25
N PHE A 26 -22.14 -35.42 19.41
CA PHE A 26 -20.76 -35.37 19.84
C PHE A 26 -20.52 -33.96 20.40
N ALA A 27 -20.94 -33.76 21.65
CA ALA A 27 -20.52 -32.62 22.45
C ALA A 27 -19.03 -32.81 22.73
N GLN A 28 -18.22 -32.37 21.78
CA GLN A 28 -16.77 -32.39 21.85
C GLN A 28 -16.36 -31.36 22.90
N ARG A 29 -16.44 -31.75 24.18
CA ARG A 29 -15.91 -30.95 25.28
C ARG A 29 -14.42 -30.82 25.00
N PRO A 30 -13.90 -29.61 24.72
CA PRO A 30 -12.47 -29.44 24.57
C PRO A 30 -11.82 -29.91 25.88
N SER A 31 -10.94 -30.91 25.78
CA SER A 31 -10.21 -31.41 26.94
C SER A 31 -9.34 -30.29 27.49
N LEU A 32 -9.13 -30.25 28.80
CA LEU A 32 -8.22 -29.30 29.43
C LEU A 32 -6.83 -29.33 28.78
N THR A 33 -6.38 -30.50 28.32
CA THR A 33 -5.16 -30.68 27.52
C THR A 33 -5.24 -29.95 26.17
N GLY A 34 -6.36 -30.04 25.45
CA GLY A 34 -6.56 -29.32 24.18
C GLY A 34 -6.71 -27.80 24.33
N ILE A 35 -7.21 -27.33 25.48
CA ILE A 35 -7.22 -25.89 25.81
C ILE A 35 -5.80 -25.43 26.15
N ASN A 36 -5.06 -26.18 26.97
CA ASN A 36 -3.69 -25.84 27.34
C ASN A 36 -2.75 -25.81 26.12
N SER A 37 -2.91 -26.74 25.17
CA SER A 37 -2.14 -26.71 23.92
C SER A 37 -2.52 -25.51 23.04
N ARG A 38 -3.79 -25.10 23.00
CA ARG A 38 -4.23 -23.92 22.24
C ARG A 38 -3.72 -22.63 22.87
N VAL A 39 -3.74 -22.51 24.20
CA VAL A 39 -3.18 -21.36 24.91
C VAL A 39 -1.67 -21.28 24.69
N LEU A 40 -0.93 -22.39 24.79
CA LEU A 40 0.51 -22.40 24.52
C LEU A 40 0.84 -22.06 23.06
N THR A 41 0.04 -22.50 22.07
CA THR A 41 0.23 -22.09 20.67
C THR A 41 -0.12 -20.62 20.43
N LEU A 42 -1.12 -20.07 21.11
CA LEU A 42 -1.51 -18.65 20.97
C LEU A 42 -0.51 -17.71 21.67
N GLU A 43 0.04 -18.13 22.81
CA GLU A 43 1.07 -17.37 23.53
C GLU A 43 2.45 -17.45 22.87
N GLU A 44 2.79 -18.59 22.23
CA GLU A 44 4.01 -18.70 21.41
C GLU A 44 3.89 -17.91 20.10
N GLN A 45 2.67 -17.73 19.60
CA GLN A 45 2.40 -16.92 18.42
C GLN A 45 2.58 -15.41 18.69
N ASP A 46 2.30 -14.93 19.91
CA ASP A 46 2.57 -13.55 20.35
C ASP A 46 4.06 -13.33 20.71
N ARG A 47 4.77 -14.38 21.15
CA ARG A 47 6.20 -14.32 21.49
C ARG A 47 7.15 -14.54 20.32
N SER A 48 6.65 -15.04 19.19
CA SER A 48 7.38 -15.19 17.93
C SER A 48 6.96 -14.12 16.90
N GLU A 49 6.30 -13.05 17.30
CA GLU A 49 6.09 -11.89 16.43
C GLU A 49 7.47 -11.28 16.17
N GLY A 50 8.05 -11.59 15.00
CA GLY A 50 9.26 -10.92 14.51
C GLY A 50 9.10 -9.40 14.55
N THR A 51 10.20 -8.65 14.46
CA THR A 51 10.19 -7.18 14.53
C THR A 51 9.06 -6.61 13.67
N GLN A 52 8.18 -5.80 14.29
CA GLN A 52 6.99 -5.28 13.61
C GLN A 52 7.36 -4.53 12.33
N LEU A 53 6.71 -4.88 11.23
CA LEU A 53 6.70 -4.12 10.00
C LEU A 53 6.05 -2.77 10.29
N VAL A 54 6.74 -1.69 9.93
CA VAL A 54 6.26 -0.33 10.14
C VAL A 54 6.49 0.47 8.88
N ILE A 55 5.45 1.15 8.41
CA ILE A 55 5.50 2.14 7.35
C ILE A 55 5.72 3.51 7.99
N GLU A 56 6.86 4.12 7.71
CA GLU A 56 7.19 5.45 8.24
C GLU A 56 6.72 6.57 7.30
N SER A 57 6.84 6.35 5.99
CA SER A 57 6.39 7.33 5.00
C SER A 57 6.16 6.68 3.63
N ALA A 58 5.39 7.37 2.80
CA ALA A 58 5.21 7.02 1.41
C ALA A 58 5.19 8.28 0.55
N VAL A 59 5.95 8.27 -0.54
CA VAL A 59 6.11 9.39 -1.48
C VAL A 59 5.66 8.95 -2.85
N ILE A 60 4.83 9.77 -3.50
CA ILE A 60 4.29 9.48 -4.83
C ILE A 60 5.06 10.33 -5.84
N ALA A 61 5.66 9.69 -6.83
CA ALA A 61 6.41 10.33 -7.92
C ALA A 61 5.84 9.87 -9.27
N GLY A 62 4.87 10.63 -9.80
CA GLY A 62 4.17 10.28 -11.04
C GLY A 62 3.33 9.01 -10.85
N THR A 63 3.79 7.90 -11.43
CA THR A 63 3.17 6.58 -11.30
C THR A 63 3.98 5.61 -10.42
N ALA A 64 5.01 6.09 -9.72
CA ALA A 64 5.72 5.29 -8.73
C ALA A 64 5.35 5.74 -7.31
N ILE A 65 5.30 4.78 -6.38
CA ILE A 65 5.25 5.07 -4.94
C ILE A 65 6.50 4.47 -4.31
N GLU A 66 7.26 5.31 -3.62
CA GLU A 66 8.36 4.92 -2.75
C GLU A 66 7.82 4.85 -1.32
N ILE A 67 7.87 3.67 -0.71
CA ILE A 67 7.45 3.40 0.65
C ILE A 67 8.70 3.21 1.49
N ARG A 68 8.81 3.92 2.61
CA ARG A 68 9.92 3.80 3.57
C ARG A 68 9.43 3.33 4.91
N GLY A 69 10.26 2.56 5.58
CA GLY A 69 9.93 1.98 6.86
C GLY A 69 10.99 1.01 7.34
N VAL A 70 10.57 0.00 8.09
CA VAL A 70 11.43 -1.06 8.61
C VAL A 70 10.77 -2.42 8.49
N ASN A 71 11.59 -3.47 8.42
CA ASN A 71 11.18 -4.87 8.49
C ASN A 71 10.34 -5.35 7.31
N PHE A 72 10.51 -4.76 6.13
CA PHE A 72 9.86 -5.21 4.88
C PHE A 72 10.44 -6.53 4.33
N ASP A 73 11.42 -7.12 5.01
CA ASP A 73 12.07 -8.39 4.67
C ASP A 73 11.85 -9.49 5.73
N THR A 74 10.96 -9.25 6.70
CA THR A 74 10.68 -10.21 7.81
C THR A 74 9.83 -11.42 7.41
N GLY A 75 9.39 -11.49 6.15
CA GLY A 75 8.60 -12.59 5.61
C GLY A 75 9.08 -12.98 4.20
N GLY A 76 8.20 -12.90 3.22
CA GLY A 76 8.50 -13.04 1.80
C GLY A 76 8.50 -11.69 1.07
N GLU A 77 8.38 -11.75 -0.26
CA GLU A 77 8.18 -10.56 -1.09
C GLU A 77 6.95 -9.77 -0.59
N PRO A 78 7.09 -8.44 -0.37
CA PRO A 78 5.96 -7.63 0.08
C PRO A 78 4.81 -7.66 -0.94
N GLU A 79 3.60 -7.84 -0.46
CA GLU A 79 2.38 -7.53 -1.20
C GLU A 79 1.89 -6.16 -0.74
N VAL A 80 1.61 -5.28 -1.71
CA VAL A 80 1.18 -3.91 -1.44
C VAL A 80 -0.20 -3.72 -2.03
N LEU A 81 -1.11 -3.18 -1.22
CA LEU A 81 -2.46 -2.82 -1.63
C LEU A 81 -2.67 -1.32 -1.48
N LEU A 82 -3.30 -0.70 -2.47
CA LEU A 82 -3.70 0.70 -2.45
C LEU A 82 -5.21 0.81 -2.64
N GLY A 83 -5.91 1.34 -1.63
CA GLY A 83 -7.37 1.35 -1.59
C GLY A 83 -7.99 -0.05 -1.62
N GLY A 84 -7.24 -1.06 -1.17
CA GLY A 84 -7.62 -2.48 -1.26
C GLY A 84 -7.35 -3.13 -2.62
N LEU A 85 -6.75 -2.43 -3.58
CA LEU A 85 -6.35 -2.98 -4.87
C LEU A 85 -4.85 -3.33 -4.84
N PRO A 86 -4.44 -4.54 -5.28
CA PRO A 86 -3.03 -4.89 -5.35
C PRO A 86 -2.30 -4.00 -6.36
N VAL A 87 -1.08 -3.56 -6.00
CA VAL A 87 -0.18 -2.80 -6.88
C VAL A 87 1.12 -3.59 -7.08
N SER A 88 1.76 -3.39 -8.23
CA SER A 88 2.94 -4.16 -8.60
C SER A 88 4.19 -3.68 -7.85
N VAL A 89 4.84 -4.57 -7.11
CA VAL A 89 6.14 -4.30 -6.48
C VAL A 89 7.25 -4.43 -7.53
N THR A 90 8.06 -3.38 -7.66
CA THR A 90 9.18 -3.32 -8.62
C THR A 90 10.52 -3.61 -7.95
N SER A 91 10.67 -3.22 -6.69
CA SER A 91 11.87 -3.49 -5.87
C SER A 91 11.52 -3.41 -4.39
N PHE A 92 12.20 -4.18 -3.56
CA PHE A 92 12.06 -4.11 -2.11
C PHE A 92 13.38 -4.43 -1.40
N GLY A 93 13.54 -3.87 -0.21
CA GLY A 93 14.61 -4.14 0.74
C GLY A 93 14.09 -3.98 2.16
N PRO A 94 14.95 -4.11 3.19
CA PRO A 94 14.54 -4.03 4.59
C PRO A 94 13.91 -2.69 5.00
N TYR A 95 14.22 -1.61 4.27
CA TYR A 95 13.83 -0.24 4.64
C TYR A 95 13.02 0.50 3.57
N ASP A 96 12.91 -0.06 2.36
CA ASP A 96 12.24 0.57 1.24
C ASP A 96 11.52 -0.45 0.36
N VAL A 97 10.37 -0.02 -0.18
CA VAL A 97 9.60 -0.75 -1.20
C VAL A 97 9.22 0.23 -2.29
N GLN A 98 9.50 -0.16 -3.53
CA GLN A 98 9.14 0.59 -4.74
C GLN A 98 7.99 -0.13 -5.43
N VAL A 99 6.88 0.59 -5.65
CA VAL A 99 5.73 0.06 -6.38
C VAL A 99 5.38 0.93 -7.58
N SER A 100 4.85 0.29 -8.62
CA SER A 100 4.38 0.95 -9.84
C SER A 100 2.87 0.92 -9.93
N LEU A 101 2.29 2.05 -10.33
CA LEU A 101 0.87 2.24 -10.60
C LEU A 101 0.62 2.21 -12.11
N ASP A 102 -0.54 1.67 -12.51
CA ASP A 102 -0.95 1.65 -13.92
C ASP A 102 -1.36 3.04 -14.44
N ALA A 103 -1.75 3.93 -13.53
CA ALA A 103 -2.14 5.31 -13.81
C ALA A 103 -1.82 6.24 -12.64
N PRO A 104 -1.65 7.56 -12.87
CA PRO A 104 -1.51 8.54 -11.79
C PRO A 104 -2.75 8.52 -10.90
N LEU A 105 -2.56 8.68 -9.59
CA LEU A 105 -3.69 8.79 -8.67
C LEU A 105 -4.43 10.10 -8.89
N VAL A 106 -5.72 10.09 -8.54
CA VAL A 106 -6.53 11.29 -8.48
C VAL A 106 -6.37 11.92 -7.09
N ALA A 107 -6.68 13.20 -6.93
CA ALA A 107 -6.73 13.82 -5.62
C ALA A 107 -7.69 13.06 -4.70
N GLY A 108 -7.24 12.72 -3.49
CA GLY A 108 -7.96 11.88 -2.55
C GLY A 108 -7.06 11.27 -1.47
N SER A 109 -7.67 10.54 -0.56
CA SER A 109 -6.96 9.77 0.47
C SER A 109 -7.12 8.28 0.19
N TYR A 110 -6.01 7.56 0.25
CA TYR A 110 -5.94 6.13 -0.07
C TYR A 110 -5.30 5.38 1.10
N ALA A 111 -5.89 4.23 1.45
CA ALA A 111 -5.28 3.30 2.38
C ALA A 111 -4.18 2.53 1.65
N LEU A 112 -2.94 2.69 2.09
CA LEU A 112 -1.79 1.91 1.67
C LEU A 112 -1.58 0.80 2.69
N THR A 113 -1.50 -0.44 2.24
CA THR A 113 -1.30 -1.60 3.10
C THR A 113 -0.13 -2.40 2.59
N VAL A 114 0.77 -2.81 3.48
CA VAL A 114 1.94 -3.62 3.15
C VAL A 114 1.91 -4.88 4.02
N GLN A 115 2.05 -6.04 3.38
CA GLN A 115 2.17 -7.32 4.06
C GLN A 115 3.34 -8.11 3.52
N THR A 116 4.13 -8.74 4.39
CA THR A 116 5.23 -9.64 3.99
C THR A 116 4.95 -11.09 4.37
N GLY A 117 3.88 -11.37 5.12
CA GLY A 117 3.51 -12.72 5.54
C GLY A 117 2.22 -12.76 6.35
N PRO A 118 1.86 -13.93 6.91
CA PRO A 118 0.57 -14.15 7.56
C PRO A 118 0.49 -13.66 9.01
N SER A 119 1.61 -13.28 9.63
CA SER A 119 1.65 -12.83 11.03
C SER A 119 1.23 -11.37 11.17
N ARG A 120 0.73 -10.97 12.34
CA ARG A 120 0.28 -9.59 12.56
C ARG A 120 1.45 -8.60 12.55
N SER A 121 2.62 -9.01 13.01
CA SER A 121 3.84 -8.21 12.96
C SER A 121 4.41 -8.04 11.55
N GLN A 122 3.92 -8.79 10.55
CA GLN A 122 4.34 -8.69 9.16
C GLN A 122 3.37 -7.83 8.33
N PHE A 123 2.56 -7.01 9.00
CA PHE A 123 1.51 -6.20 8.40
C PHE A 123 1.53 -4.78 8.97
N ASP A 124 1.36 -3.79 8.10
CA ASP A 124 1.06 -2.42 8.51
C ASP A 124 0.20 -1.68 7.47
N ALA A 125 -0.48 -0.63 7.92
CA ALA A 125 -1.32 0.21 7.09
C ALA A 125 -1.06 1.69 7.34
N PHE A 126 -0.95 2.44 6.24
CA PHE A 126 -0.65 3.86 6.23
C PHE A 126 -1.67 4.61 5.34
N THR A 127 -1.99 5.86 5.67
CA THR A 127 -2.88 6.67 4.81
C THR A 127 -2.05 7.65 3.99
N ILE A 128 -2.12 7.55 2.67
CA ILE A 128 -1.52 8.54 1.77
C ILE A 128 -2.60 9.49 1.26
N THR A 129 -2.27 10.78 1.15
CA THR A 129 -3.20 11.79 0.61
C THR A 129 -2.55 12.50 -0.57
N MET A 130 -3.24 12.49 -1.70
CA MET A 130 -2.87 13.27 -2.88
C MET A 130 -3.70 14.55 -2.91
N GLY A 131 -3.03 15.70 -2.80
CA GLY A 131 -3.64 17.01 -2.97
C GLY A 131 -3.81 17.38 -4.44
N SER A 132 -4.72 18.30 -4.73
CA SER A 132 -4.80 18.96 -6.04
C SER A 132 -3.71 20.01 -6.18
N THR A 133 -3.05 20.10 -7.33
CA THR A 133 -2.20 21.24 -7.68
C THR A 133 -3.05 22.51 -7.68
N GLY A 134 -2.63 23.55 -6.95
CA GLY A 134 -3.32 24.85 -6.94
C GLY A 134 -3.23 25.55 -8.30
N PRO A 135 -4.13 26.51 -8.59
CA PRO A 135 -4.03 27.31 -9.81
C PRO A 135 -2.70 28.08 -9.85
N GLN A 136 -2.17 28.32 -11.05
CA GLN A 136 -1.06 29.26 -11.23
C GLN A 136 -1.50 30.64 -10.74
N GLY A 137 -0.63 31.34 -10.00
CA GLY A 137 -0.90 32.72 -9.59
C GLY A 137 -1.13 33.63 -10.79
N GLU A 138 -1.91 34.69 -10.59
CA GLU A 138 -2.10 35.71 -11.61
C GLU A 138 -0.74 36.35 -12.00
N PRO A 139 -0.57 36.77 -13.27
CA PRO A 139 0.59 37.57 -13.65
C PRO A 139 0.73 38.81 -12.75
N GLY A 140 1.97 39.15 -12.40
CA GLY A 140 2.23 40.37 -11.63
C GLY A 140 1.78 41.63 -12.40
N PRO A 141 1.50 42.74 -11.70
CA PRO A 141 1.13 43.99 -12.34
C PRO A 141 2.25 44.50 -13.25
N MET A 142 1.87 45.24 -14.30
CA MET A 142 2.84 45.96 -15.15
C MET A 142 3.67 46.93 -14.29
N GLY A 143 4.98 46.99 -14.53
CA GLY A 143 5.87 47.93 -13.86
C GLY A 143 5.51 49.40 -14.14
N PRO A 144 5.97 50.34 -13.30
CA PRO A 144 5.74 51.77 -13.52
C PRO A 144 6.37 52.24 -14.83
N ARG A 145 5.77 53.26 -15.45
CA ARG A 145 6.34 53.93 -16.62
C ARG A 145 7.70 54.55 -16.25
N GLY A 146 8.70 54.40 -17.12
CA GLY A 146 9.99 55.07 -16.94
C GLY A 146 9.88 56.60 -16.88
N PHE A 147 10.81 57.24 -16.19
CA PHE A 147 10.90 58.70 -16.12
C PHE A 147 11.11 59.32 -17.51
N GLN A 148 10.59 60.52 -17.71
CA GLN A 148 10.88 61.31 -18.91
C GLN A 148 12.38 61.59 -18.99
N GLY A 149 12.96 61.48 -20.19
CA GLY A 149 14.37 61.83 -20.41
C GLY A 149 14.65 63.31 -20.13
N PRO A 150 15.90 63.68 -19.82
CA PRO A 150 16.29 65.07 -19.64
C PRO A 150 16.03 65.89 -20.91
N ALA A 151 15.78 67.19 -20.74
CA ALA A 151 15.65 68.12 -21.87
C ALA A 151 16.93 68.12 -22.72
N GLY A 152 16.76 68.20 -24.05
CA GLY A 152 17.89 68.31 -24.97
C GLY A 152 18.66 69.62 -24.74
N ILE A 153 19.98 69.57 -24.92
CA ILE A 153 20.85 70.76 -24.95
C ILE A 153 20.35 71.74 -26.02
N ALA A 154 20.17 73.01 -25.63
CA ALA A 154 19.82 74.07 -26.57
C ALA A 154 20.89 74.19 -27.66
N GLY A 155 20.47 74.22 -28.93
CA GLY A 155 21.37 74.27 -30.08
C GLY A 155 22.32 75.47 -30.00
N LEU A 156 23.62 75.19 -30.08
CA LEU A 156 24.65 76.21 -30.16
C LEU A 156 24.43 77.06 -31.42
N ARG A 157 23.97 78.31 -31.24
CA ARG A 157 23.86 79.27 -32.34
C ARG A 157 25.27 79.62 -32.81
N VAL A 158 25.66 79.11 -33.96
CA VAL A 158 26.91 79.51 -34.64
C VAL A 158 26.77 80.98 -35.01
N LEU A 159 27.52 81.85 -34.32
CA LEU A 159 27.76 83.21 -34.81
C LEU A 159 28.56 83.07 -36.10
N ARG A 160 27.90 83.29 -37.24
CA ARG A 160 28.63 83.52 -38.49
C ARG A 160 29.30 84.88 -38.34
N THR A 161 30.60 84.89 -38.09
CA THR A 161 31.42 86.06 -38.34
C THR A 161 31.39 86.29 -39.85
N SER A 162 30.57 87.24 -40.29
CA SER A 162 30.66 87.78 -41.64
C SER A 162 32.00 88.49 -41.74
N THR A 163 33.04 87.77 -42.16
CA THR A 163 34.31 88.37 -42.57
C THR A 163 34.07 89.00 -43.93
N THR A 164 33.52 90.21 -43.91
CA THR A 164 33.47 91.09 -45.07
C THR A 164 34.88 91.63 -45.28
N VAL A 165 35.66 90.99 -46.13
CA VAL A 165 36.90 91.57 -46.66
C VAL A 165 36.59 91.99 -48.10
N GLY A 166 36.36 93.29 -48.27
CA GLY A 166 36.32 93.96 -49.57
C GLY A 166 37.75 94.28 -50.06
N PRO A 167 37.88 94.61 -51.36
CA PRO A 167 39.12 94.56 -52.15
C PRO A 167 40.24 95.50 -51.69
#